data_AF-A0A963LBW3-F1
#
_entry.id   AF-A0A963LBW3-F1
#
_cell.length_a   1.000
_cell.length_b   1.000
_cell.length_c   1.000
_cell.angle_alpha   90.00
_cell.angle_beta   90.00
_cell.angle_gamma   90.00
#
_symmetry.space_group_name_H-M   'P 1'
#
loop_
_entity.id
_entity.type
_entity.pdbx_description
1 polymer ?
#
loop_
_entity_poly.entity_id
_entity_poly.type
_entity_poly.pdbx_seq_one_letter_code
_entity_poly.pdbx_strand_id
1 'polypeptide(L)'
;METLLPPAAPRLTAAAVDAGGGVKTDTARWQLRLLGGFELDDGCHRLTRLRSRAAMALLARIALAPQRDHAREELAALLWPQADGATARSRLRQTLSLLRAVLEPPGAPPVLLADRRVVRAVPGALWCDAVAFESALRQGHAEL
;
A
#
# COMPACT_ATOMS: atom_id res chain seq x y z
N MET A 1 -8.75 18.06 -33.61
CA MET A 1 -9.75 17.23 -32.91
C MET A 1 -9.04 15.96 -32.48
N GLU A 2 -8.52 15.98 -31.26
CA GLU A 2 -7.81 14.90 -30.58
C GLU A 2 -8.76 13.74 -30.32
N THR A 3 -8.45 12.54 -30.82
CA THR A 3 -9.12 11.30 -30.42
C THR A 3 -8.19 10.50 -29.54
N LEU A 4 -8.67 10.33 -28.31
CA LEU A 4 -8.13 9.62 -27.15
C LEU A 4 -7.64 8.20 -27.50
N LEU A 5 -6.33 7.97 -27.36
CA LEU A 5 -5.69 6.65 -27.32
C LEU A 5 -5.79 6.11 -25.87
N PRO A 6 -6.13 4.83 -25.64
CA PRO A 6 -6.13 4.26 -24.29
C PRO A 6 -4.70 4.23 -23.69
N PRO A 7 -4.53 4.41 -22.36
CA PRO A 7 -3.22 4.36 -21.74
C PRO A 7 -2.64 2.95 -21.80
N ALA A 8 -1.56 2.79 -22.56
CA ALA A 8 -0.79 1.55 -22.65
C ALA A 8 -0.21 1.18 -21.28
N ALA A 9 -0.44 -0.06 -20.85
CA ALA A 9 0.11 -0.63 -19.63
C ALA A 9 1.66 -0.56 -19.63
N PRO A 10 2.30 -0.11 -18.54
CA PRO A 10 3.75 -0.13 -18.47
C PRO A 10 4.25 -1.59 -18.40
N ARG A 11 5.13 -1.94 -19.35
CA ARG A 11 5.82 -3.23 -19.42
C ARG A 11 6.74 -3.38 -18.21
N LEU A 12 6.59 -4.48 -17.47
CA LEU A 12 7.48 -4.85 -16.38
C LEU A 12 8.82 -5.33 -16.95
N THR A 13 9.87 -4.53 -16.80
CA THR A 13 11.26 -5.00 -16.88
C THR A 13 11.82 -5.10 -15.47
N ALA A 14 12.09 -6.33 -15.05
CA ALA A 14 12.86 -6.63 -13.84
C ALA A 14 14.36 -6.49 -14.15
N ALA A 15 15.05 -5.57 -13.46
CA ALA A 15 16.46 -5.67 -13.08
C ALA A 15 16.83 -4.44 -12.24
N ALA A 16 17.60 -4.67 -11.17
CA ALA A 16 18.04 -3.67 -10.21
C ALA A 16 19.16 -2.75 -10.75
N VAL A 17 19.52 -1.78 -9.91
CA VAL A 17 20.77 -0.97 -9.86
C VAL A 17 20.67 0.46 -10.43
N ASP A 18 20.66 1.39 -9.46
CA ASP A 18 20.97 2.84 -9.37
C ASP A 18 20.94 3.80 -10.58
N ALA A 19 20.57 5.04 -10.22
CA ALA A 19 20.75 6.34 -10.88
C ALA A 19 19.88 6.73 -12.10
N GLY A 20 18.91 7.61 -11.83
CA GLY A 20 18.58 8.74 -12.70
C GLY A 20 17.47 8.55 -13.73
N GLY A 21 16.48 9.46 -13.70
CA GLY A 21 15.62 9.77 -14.84
C GLY A 21 14.19 9.24 -14.71
N GLY A 22 13.27 10.15 -14.36
CA GLY A 22 11.89 9.83 -14.06
C GLY A 22 11.10 9.21 -15.21
N VAL A 23 10.32 8.20 -14.85
CA VAL A 23 8.96 8.02 -15.39
C VAL A 23 8.04 8.04 -14.17
N LYS A 24 7.35 9.16 -13.96
CA LYS A 24 6.36 9.32 -12.89
C LYS A 24 5.15 8.42 -13.21
N THR A 25 5.19 7.16 -12.83
CA THR A 25 4.03 6.27 -12.90
C THR A 25 3.14 6.46 -11.68
N ASP A 26 1.99 7.05 -11.98
CA ASP A 26 0.74 7.13 -11.22
C ASP A 26 0.79 7.81 -9.83
N THR A 27 -0.23 8.64 -9.64
CA THR A 27 -0.38 9.83 -8.79
C THR A 27 -0.34 9.59 -7.28
N ALA A 28 -0.04 8.37 -6.85
CA ALA A 28 -0.04 8.01 -5.44
C ALA A 28 1.24 8.45 -4.74
N ARG A 29 1.07 9.09 -3.58
CA ARG A 29 2.18 9.55 -2.75
C ARG A 29 3.11 8.41 -2.36
N TRP A 30 2.55 7.24 -2.06
CA TRP A 30 3.32 6.07 -1.67
C TRP A 30 3.14 4.93 -2.67
N GLN A 31 4.26 4.38 -3.13
CA GLN A 31 4.32 3.17 -3.93
C GLN A 31 4.75 2.00 -3.05
N LEU A 32 3.88 1.00 -2.91
CA LEU A 32 4.18 -0.24 -2.23
C LEU A 32 4.44 -1.35 -3.25
N ARG A 33 5.61 -1.97 -3.15
CA ARG A 33 5.98 -3.16 -3.93
C ARG A 33 6.00 -4.35 -2.99
N LEU A 34 5.31 -5.41 -3.38
CA LEU A 34 5.19 -6.68 -2.66
C LEU A 34 5.67 -7.86 -3.52
N LEU A 35 5.77 -7.68 -4.84
CA LEU A 35 6.26 -8.70 -5.76
C LEU A 35 7.80 -8.71 -5.75
N GLY A 36 8.37 -9.71 -5.09
CA GLY A 36 9.83 -9.86 -4.94
C GLY A 36 10.40 -9.36 -3.61
N GLY A 37 9.58 -8.73 -2.77
CA GLY A 37 9.98 -8.23 -1.45
C GLY A 37 9.10 -7.07 -1.01
N PHE A 38 9.24 -6.64 0.24
CA PHE A 38 8.59 -5.43 0.73
C PHE A 38 9.45 -4.22 0.38
N GLU A 39 8.93 -3.31 -0.45
CA GLU A 39 9.51 -1.99 -0.65
C GLU A 39 8.43 -0.91 -0.60
N LEU A 40 8.73 0.19 0.06
CA LEU A 40 7.85 1.35 0.19
C LEU A 40 8.62 2.60 -0.22
N ASP A 41 8.08 3.36 -1.16
CA ASP A 41 8.77 4.50 -1.78
C ASP A 41 7.82 5.71 -1.89
N ASP A 42 8.27 6.92 -1.51
CA ASP A 42 7.51 8.18 -1.65
C ASP A 42 8.04 9.12 -2.74
N GLY A 43 8.97 8.64 -3.57
CA GLY A 43 9.72 9.40 -4.57
C GLY A 43 10.98 10.07 -4.02
N CYS A 44 11.16 10.15 -2.71
CA CYS A 44 12.35 10.72 -2.05
C CYS A 44 13.09 9.70 -1.18
N HIS A 45 12.34 8.81 -0.53
CA HIS A 45 12.82 7.82 0.41
C HIS A 45 12.33 6.45 -0.01
N ARG A 46 13.26 5.50 -0.04
CA ARG A 46 12.97 4.08 -0.24
C ARG A 46 13.21 3.30 1.04
N LEU A 47 12.19 2.59 1.49
CA LEU A 47 12.20 1.75 2.68
C LEU A 47 11.99 0.29 2.27
N THR A 48 13.02 -0.54 2.39
CA THR A 48 12.94 -1.99 2.15
C THR A 48 12.48 -2.78 3.38
N ARG A 49 12.34 -2.11 4.54
CA ARG A 49 11.81 -2.68 5.77
C ARG A 49 11.23 -1.62 6.67
N LEU A 50 10.20 -1.98 7.42
CA LEU A 50 9.78 -1.25 8.61
C LEU A 50 10.31 -1.96 9.86
N ARG A 51 10.45 -1.21 10.97
CA ARG A 51 10.91 -1.79 12.25
C ARG A 51 10.02 -2.91 12.78
N SER A 52 8.78 -2.99 12.31
CA SER A 52 7.80 -4.01 12.73
C SER A 52 7.34 -4.83 11.53
N ARG A 53 7.47 -6.16 11.63
CA ARG A 53 6.85 -7.10 10.68
C ARG A 53 5.34 -6.95 10.62
N ALA A 54 4.70 -6.69 11.76
CA ALA A 54 3.27 -6.43 11.81
C ALA A 54 2.88 -5.12 11.11
N ALA A 55 3.75 -4.11 11.12
CA ALA A 55 3.52 -2.87 10.36
C ALA A 55 3.58 -3.12 8.85
N MET A 56 4.57 -3.88 8.38
CA MET A 56 4.66 -4.28 6.97
C MET A 56 3.43 -5.09 6.53
N ALA A 57 3.03 -6.07 7.33
CA ALA A 57 1.86 -6.90 7.06
C ALA A 57 0.55 -6.10 7.10
N LEU A 58 0.40 -5.16 8.04
CA LEU A 58 -0.76 -4.27 8.11
C LEU A 58 -0.85 -3.37 6.88
N LEU A 59 0.27 -2.75 6.48
CA LEU A 59 0.31 -1.90 5.30
C LEU A 59 0.00 -2.69 4.03
N ALA A 60 0.60 -3.87 3.86
CA ALA A 60 0.30 -4.76 2.74
C ALA A 60 -1.18 -5.14 2.70
N ARG A 61 -1.79 -5.48 3.86
CA ARG A 61 -3.19 -5.87 3.94
C ARG A 61 -4.15 -4.76 3.50
N ILE A 62 -3.83 -3.50 3.85
CA ILE A 62 -4.62 -2.32 3.45
C ILE A 62 -4.39 -2.01 1.96
N ALA A 63 -3.15 -2.09 1.50
CA ALA A 63 -2.75 -1.77 0.12
C ALA A 63 -3.33 -2.74 -0.91
N LEU A 64 -3.49 -4.02 -0.54
CA LEU A 64 -4.07 -5.06 -1.40
C LEU A 64 -5.58 -4.87 -1.63
N ALA A 65 -6.26 -4.07 -0.80
CA ALA A 65 -7.68 -3.78 -0.94
C ALA A 65 -7.97 -2.28 -0.68
N PRO A 66 -7.47 -1.36 -1.53
CA PRO A 66 -7.43 0.07 -1.22
C PRO A 66 -8.82 0.74 -1.15
N GLN A 67 -9.85 0.11 -1.72
CA GLN A 67 -11.24 0.58 -1.63
C GLN A 67 -12.03 -0.03 -0.46
N ARG A 68 -11.45 -0.98 0.28
CA ARG A 68 -12.13 -1.70 1.36
C ARG A 68 -11.92 -1.02 2.71
N ASP A 69 -13.00 -0.96 3.48
CA ASP A 69 -12.93 -0.67 4.91
C ASP A 69 -12.59 -1.97 5.66
N HIS A 70 -11.45 -2.00 6.34
CA HIS A 70 -11.03 -3.14 7.14
C HIS A 70 -11.46 -2.95 8.59
N ALA A 71 -12.20 -3.91 9.16
CA ALA A 71 -12.52 -3.87 10.57
C ALA A 71 -11.24 -3.99 11.41
N ARG A 72 -11.16 -3.19 12.48
CA ARG A 72 -9.99 -3.20 13.37
C ARG A 72 -9.86 -4.53 14.09
N GLU A 73 -10.97 -5.13 14.47
CA GLU A 73 -11.02 -6.46 15.08
C GLU A 73 -10.49 -7.52 14.10
N GLU A 74 -10.87 -7.46 12.82
CA GLU A 74 -10.38 -8.35 11.76
C GLU A 74 -8.85 -8.22 11.60
N LEU A 75 -8.34 -6.99 11.48
CA LEU A 75 -6.91 -6.74 11.35
C LEU A 75 -6.12 -7.19 12.59
N ALA A 76 -6.66 -6.96 13.78
CA ALA A 76 -6.02 -7.33 15.03
C ALA A 76 -5.92 -8.87 15.16
N ALA A 77 -7.00 -9.59 14.87
CA ALA A 77 -7.03 -11.04 14.93
C ALA A 77 -6.11 -11.68 13.87
N LEU A 78 -6.06 -11.09 12.66
CA LEU A 78 -5.19 -11.55 11.58
C LEU A 78 -3.70 -11.41 11.94
N LEU A 79 -3.31 -10.27 12.50
CA LEU A 79 -1.90 -9.95 12.76
C LEU A 79 -1.37 -10.55 14.07
N TRP A 80 -2.23 -10.77 15.06
CA TRP A 80 -1.86 -11.33 16.35
C TRP A 80 -2.84 -12.42 16.80
N PRO A 81 -2.92 -13.56 16.10
CA PRO A 81 -3.90 -14.61 16.38
C PRO A 81 -3.76 -15.24 17.78
N GLN A 82 -2.57 -15.15 18.39
CA GLN A 82 -2.27 -15.71 19.71
C GLN A 82 -2.49 -14.74 20.86
N ALA A 83 -2.82 -13.47 20.58
CA ALA A 83 -3.05 -12.47 21.62
C ALA A 83 -4.53 -12.42 21.98
N ASP A 84 -4.85 -12.14 23.25
CA ASP A 84 -6.21 -11.81 23.65
C ASP A 84 -6.72 -10.55 22.92
N GLY A 85 -8.04 -10.37 22.89
CA GLY A 85 -8.67 -9.28 22.14
C GLY A 85 -8.30 -7.87 22.61
N ALA A 86 -7.95 -7.66 23.88
CA ALA A 86 -7.51 -6.34 24.37
C ALA A 86 -6.07 -6.05 23.94
N THR A 87 -5.19 -7.03 24.08
CA THR A 87 -3.79 -6.99 23.66
C THR A 87 -3.68 -6.79 22.15
N ALA A 88 -4.42 -7.54 21.34
CA ALA A 88 -4.41 -7.44 19.89
C ALA A 88 -4.84 -6.04 19.41
N ARG A 89 -5.92 -5.49 19.98
CA ARG A 89 -6.37 -4.11 19.68
C ARG A 89 -5.35 -3.05 20.10
N SER A 90 -4.70 -3.24 21.24
CA SER A 90 -3.63 -2.34 21.71
C SER A 90 -2.43 -2.34 20.76
N ARG A 91 -2.00 -3.52 20.30
CA ARG A 91 -0.92 -3.68 19.32
C ARG A 91 -1.30 -3.10 17.95
N LEU A 92 -2.54 -3.26 17.51
CA LEU A 92 -3.04 -2.63 16.29
C LEU A 92 -2.94 -1.11 16.37
N ARG A 93 -3.39 -0.50 17.47
CA ARG A 93 -3.31 0.95 17.68
C ARG A 93 -1.86 1.44 17.59
N GLN A 94 -0.93 0.78 18.27
CA GLN A 94 0.49 1.14 18.25
C GLN A 94 1.09 0.99 16.84
N THR A 95 0.72 -0.07 16.13
CA THR A 95 1.21 -0.34 14.77
C THR A 95 0.68 0.71 13.78
N LEU A 96 -0.59 1.12 13.91
CA LEU A 96 -1.15 2.22 13.13
C LEU A 96 -0.46 3.56 13.43
N SER A 97 -0.16 3.84 14.69
CA SER A 97 0.62 5.04 15.06
C SER A 97 2.01 5.03 14.42
N LEU A 98 2.68 3.88 14.39
CA LEU A 98 3.97 3.73 13.70
C LEU A 98 3.84 3.98 12.20
N LEU A 99 2.82 3.39 11.56
CA LEU A 99 2.59 3.60 10.12
C LEU A 99 2.31 5.07 9.79
N ARG A 100 1.48 5.75 10.60
CA ARG A 100 1.22 7.20 10.41
C ARG A 100 2.48 8.03 10.56
N ALA A 101 3.33 7.74 11.55
CA ALA A 101 4.59 8.47 11.72
C ALA A 101 5.54 8.31 10.51
N VAL A 102 5.45 7.20 9.77
CA VAL A 102 6.23 6.97 8.55
C VAL A 102 5.56 7.61 7.33
N LEU A 103 4.25 7.39 7.15
CA LEU A 103 3.52 7.74 5.94
C LEU A 103 3.04 9.19 5.90
N GLU A 104 2.80 9.78 7.07
CA GLU A 104 2.16 11.07 7.28
C GLU A 104 3.07 11.98 8.15
N PRO A 105 4.31 12.30 7.71
CA PRO A 105 5.15 13.23 8.45
C PRO A 105 4.50 14.62 8.55
N PRO A 106 4.91 15.49 9.50
CA PRO A 106 4.30 16.80 9.68
C PRO A 106 4.19 17.60 8.36
N GLY A 107 2.98 18.03 8.03
CA GLY A 107 2.69 18.77 6.79
C GLY A 107 2.38 17.89 5.57
N ALA A 108 2.47 16.57 5.66
CA ALA A 108 2.04 15.66 4.61
C ALA A 108 0.52 15.42 4.63
N PRO A 109 -0.11 15.19 3.46
CA PRO A 109 -1.50 14.77 3.40
C PRO A 109 -1.69 13.38 4.03
N PRO A 110 -2.89 13.07 4.52
CA PRO A 110 -3.19 11.76 5.11
C PRO A 110 -3.09 10.64 4.07
N VAL A 111 -2.67 9.47 4.52
CA VAL A 111 -2.55 8.24 3.73
C VAL A 111 -3.49 7.17 4.28
N LEU A 112 -3.77 7.17 5.59
CA LEU A 112 -4.62 6.21 6.27
C LEU A 112 -5.81 6.89 6.95
N LEU A 113 -7.02 6.54 6.50
CA LEU A 113 -8.25 6.87 7.22
C LEU A 113 -8.51 5.77 8.25
N ALA A 114 -8.52 6.14 9.53
CA ALA A 114 -8.83 5.19 10.60
C ALA A 114 -9.69 5.86 11.67
N ASP A 115 -10.78 5.19 12.01
CA ASP A 115 -11.65 5.54 13.14
C ASP A 115 -11.59 4.44 14.22
N ARG A 116 -12.61 4.37 15.08
CA ARG A 116 -12.71 3.37 16.15
C ARG A 116 -13.08 1.96 15.67
N ARG A 117 -13.58 1.80 14.45
CA ARG A 117 -14.12 0.55 13.89
C ARG A 117 -13.35 0.06 12.68
N VAL A 118 -12.93 0.97 11.80
CA VAL A 118 -12.35 0.63 10.51
C VAL A 118 -11.04 1.35 10.22
N VAL A 119 -10.28 0.77 9.30
CA VAL A 119 -9.06 1.34 8.70
C VAL A 119 -9.12 1.13 7.20
N ARG A 120 -8.76 2.15 6.42
CA ARG A 120 -8.61 2.08 4.96
C ARG A 120 -7.50 3.02 4.49
N ALA A 121 -7.02 2.83 3.27
CA ALA A 121 -6.22 3.84 2.60
C ALA A 121 -7.08 5.03 2.16
N VAL A 122 -6.50 6.23 2.17
CA VAL A 122 -7.04 7.36 1.42
C VAL A 122 -7.00 6.98 -0.08
N PRO A 123 -8.11 7.11 -0.82
CA PRO A 123 -8.13 6.79 -2.25
C PRO A 123 -7.01 7.50 -3.00
N GLY A 124 -6.24 6.75 -3.77
CA GLY A 124 -5.12 7.28 -4.55
C GLY A 124 -3.89 7.69 -3.74
N ALA A 125 -3.86 7.57 -2.40
CA ALA A 125 -2.67 7.90 -1.61
C ALA A 125 -1.63 6.79 -1.57
N LEU A 126 -2.04 5.54 -1.84
CA LEU A 126 -1.23 4.34 -1.77
C LEU A 126 -1.47 3.47 -3.02
N TRP A 127 -0.41 3.24 -3.78
CA TRP A 127 -0.39 2.34 -4.92
C TRP A 127 0.27 1.00 -4.55
N CYS A 128 -0.18 -0.11 -5.15
CA CYS A 128 0.37 -1.43 -4.91
C CYS A 128 0.59 -2.18 -6.22
N ASP A 129 1.81 -2.72 -6.41
CA ASP A 129 2.19 -3.49 -7.59
C ASP A 129 1.35 -4.75 -7.79
N ALA A 130 1.02 -5.47 -6.72
CA ALA A 130 0.19 -6.67 -6.77
C ALA A 130 -1.24 -6.34 -7.26
N VAL A 131 -1.83 -5.23 -6.80
CA VAL A 131 -3.15 -4.79 -7.24
C VAL A 131 -3.12 -4.33 -8.71
N ALA A 132 -2.07 -3.62 -9.10
CA ALA A 132 -1.87 -3.22 -10.49
C ALA A 132 -1.71 -4.44 -11.42
N PHE A 133 -0.95 -5.46 -10.96
CA PHE A 133 -0.77 -6.71 -11.68
C PHE A 133 -2.08 -7.49 -11.83
N GLU A 134 -2.85 -7.68 -10.76
CA GLU A 134 -4.17 -8.33 -10.81
C GLU A 134 -5.14 -7.60 -11.75
N SER A 135 -5.10 -6.26 -11.75
CA SER A 135 -5.95 -5.45 -12.63
C SER A 135 -5.57 -5.62 -14.10
N ALA A 136 -4.27 -5.67 -14.42
CA ALA A 136 -3.77 -5.91 -15.77
C ALA A 136 -4.17 -7.31 -16.28
N LEU A 137 -4.08 -8.35 -15.42
CA LEU A 137 -4.53 -9.70 -15.78
C LEU A 137 -6.02 -9.76 -16.10
N ARG A 138 -6.85 -9.06 -15.31
CA ARG A 138 -8.30 -9.02 -15.54
C ARG A 138 -8.66 -8.33 -16.84
N GLN A 139 -7.91 -7.30 -17.22
CA GLN A 139 -8.10 -6.58 -18.49
C GLN A 139 -7.63 -7.42 -19.68
N GLY A 140 -6.48 -8.10 -19.58
CA GLY A 140 -5.96 -8.96 -20.64
C GLY A 140 -6.76 -10.24 -20.88
N HIS A 141 -7.52 -10.72 -19.90
CA HIS A 141 -8.43 -11.86 -20.06
C HIS A 141 -9.80 -11.48 -20.67
N ALA A 142 -10.11 -10.19 -20.82
CA ALA A 142 -11.39 -9.73 -21.38
C ALA A 142 -11.37 -9.54 -22.91
N GLU A 143 -10.26 -9.83 -23.58
CA GLU A 143 -10.08 -9.69 -25.03
C GLU A 143 -10.13 -11.02 -25.80
N LEU A 144 -10.62 -12.11 -25.19
CA LEU A 144 -10.86 -13.42 -25.82
C LEU A 144 -12.35 -13.78 -25.81
#